data_AF-I4HDQ5-F1
#
_entry.id   AF-I4HDQ5-F1
#
_cell.length_a   1.000
_cell.length_b   1.000
_cell.length_c   1.000
_cell.angle_alpha   90.00
_cell.angle_beta   90.00
_cell.angle_gamma   90.00
#
_symmetry.space_group_name_H-M   'P 1'
#
loop_
_entity.id
_entity.type
_entity.pdbx_description
1 polymer ?
#
loop_
_entity_poly.entity_id
_entity_poly.type
_entity_poly.pdbx_seq_one_letter_code
_entity_poly.pdbx_strand_id
1 'polypeptide(L)'
;MNGSVYIETSIFGHLTARPTDNLIVAANIKITQDWWNEHSSSFTLYASEIVEDEAAKGEPIIAAQRLNLLQSLMLLELTEDAFELSQAFLTQSNLPQRHLTTLYIWH
;
A
#
# COMPACT_ATOMS: atom_id res chain seq x y z
N MET A 1 -1.99 -12.78 21.37
CA MET A 1 -2.52 -11.63 20.61
C MET A 1 -1.62 -11.47 19.41
N ASN A 2 -2.14 -11.62 18.19
CA ASN A 2 -1.36 -11.28 17.00
C ASN A 2 -1.32 -9.75 16.88
N GLY A 3 -0.17 -9.20 16.49
CA GLY A 3 -0.06 -7.76 16.24
C GLY A 3 -0.90 -7.36 15.02
N SER A 4 -1.21 -6.07 14.91
CA SER A 4 -1.87 -5.50 13.73
C SER A 4 -0.86 -4.76 12.86
N VAL A 5 -0.95 -4.93 11.54
CA VAL A 5 -0.10 -4.24 10.57
C VAL A 5 -0.98 -3.62 9.49
N TYR A 6 -0.74 -2.34 9.19
CA TYR A 6 -1.36 -1.66 8.06
C TYR A 6 -0.46 -1.79 6.82
N ILE A 7 -1.05 -2.15 5.70
CA ILE A 7 -0.38 -2.42 4.43
C ILE A 7 -0.67 -1.28 3.46
N GLU A 8 0.40 -0.59 3.05
CA GLU A 8 0.35 0.50 2.07
C GLU A 8 0.39 -0.01 0.63
N THR A 9 -0.10 0.80 -0.32
CA THR A 9 -0.17 0.49 -1.76
C THR A 9 1.16 0.00 -2.33
N SER A 10 2.28 0.57 -1.88
CA SER A 10 3.63 0.23 -2.37
C SER A 10 4.02 -1.23 -2.12
N ILE A 11 3.49 -1.84 -1.05
CA ILE A 11 3.72 -3.25 -0.72
C ILE A 11 3.18 -4.15 -1.83
N PHE A 12 1.95 -3.90 -2.29
CA PHE A 12 1.37 -4.63 -3.41
C PHE A 12 2.17 -4.43 -4.69
N GLY A 13 2.67 -3.20 -4.92
CA GLY A 13 3.57 -2.91 -6.03
C GLY A 13 4.82 -3.80 -6.02
N HIS A 14 5.49 -3.94 -4.88
CA HIS A 14 6.66 -4.81 -4.73
C HIS A 14 6.33 -6.31 -4.86
N LEU A 15 5.18 -6.76 -4.34
CA LEU A 15 4.76 -8.17 -4.42
C LEU A 15 4.47 -8.61 -5.85
N THR A 16 3.98 -7.70 -6.70
CA THR A 16 3.71 -7.97 -8.12
C THR A 16 4.81 -7.47 -9.07
N ALA A 17 5.91 -6.94 -8.53
CA ALA A 17 6.96 -6.36 -9.33
C ALA A 17 7.71 -7.43 -10.13
N ARG A 18 8.09 -7.06 -11.36
CA ARG A 18 9.02 -7.85 -12.17
C ARG A 18 10.45 -7.65 -11.66
N PRO A 19 11.36 -8.61 -11.89
CA PRO A 19 12.77 -8.41 -11.66
C PRO A 19 13.28 -7.12 -12.33
N THR A 20 14.22 -6.45 -11.68
CA THR A 20 14.77 -5.17 -12.12
C THR A 20 16.26 -5.11 -11.84
N ASP A 21 17.01 -4.45 -12.73
CA ASP A 21 18.44 -4.21 -12.58
C ASP A 21 18.75 -3.03 -11.63
N ASN A 22 17.72 -2.27 -11.22
CA ASN A 22 17.89 -1.25 -10.20
C ASN A 22 18.06 -1.90 -8.83
N LEU A 23 19.29 -1.93 -8.33
CA LEU A 23 19.66 -2.58 -7.07
C LEU A 23 18.83 -2.11 -5.86
N ILE A 24 18.49 -0.82 -5.79
CA ILE A 24 17.70 -0.28 -4.66
C ILE A 24 16.27 -0.82 -4.72
N VAL A 25 15.66 -0.80 -5.90
CA VAL A 25 14.30 -1.32 -6.09
C VAL A 25 14.27 -2.84 -5.89
N ALA A 26 15.26 -3.57 -6.40
CA ALA A 26 15.40 -5.00 -6.20
C ALA A 26 15.50 -5.37 -4.72
N ALA A 27 16.26 -4.61 -3.92
CA ALA A 27 16.36 -4.81 -2.48
C ALA A 27 15.02 -4.61 -1.76
N ASN A 28 14.29 -3.52 -2.09
CA ASN A 28 12.96 -3.26 -1.52
C ASN A 28 11.95 -4.35 -1.87
N ILE A 29 11.96 -4.83 -3.12
CA ILE A 29 11.14 -5.96 -3.58
C ILE A 29 11.45 -7.20 -2.75
N LYS A 30 12.73 -7.55 -2.62
CA LYS A 30 13.16 -8.74 -1.89
C LYS A 30 12.75 -8.68 -0.41
N ILE A 31 13.03 -7.57 0.27
CA ILE A 31 12.67 -7.38 1.68
C ILE A 31 11.14 -7.49 1.87
N THR A 32 10.37 -6.88 0.96
CA THR A 32 8.90 -6.95 1.02
C THR A 32 8.40 -8.38 0.83
N GLN A 33 8.93 -9.11 -0.15
CA GLN A 33 8.57 -10.50 -0.43
C GLN A 33 8.94 -11.43 0.74
N ASP A 34 10.12 -11.26 1.32
CA ASP A 34 10.57 -12.06 2.47
C ASP A 34 9.67 -11.84 3.68
N TRP A 35 9.40 -10.58 4.02
CA TRP A 35 8.47 -10.27 5.11
C TRP A 35 7.07 -10.83 4.84
N TRP A 36 6.56 -10.69 3.61
CA TRP A 36 5.25 -11.20 3.25
C TRP A 36 5.15 -12.71 3.40
N ASN A 37 6.15 -13.44 2.90
CA ASN A 37 6.13 -14.90 2.91
C ASN A 37 6.37 -15.48 4.32
N GLU A 38 7.25 -14.85 5.10
CA GLU A 38 7.71 -15.41 6.37
C GLU A 38 6.92 -14.88 7.58
N HIS A 39 6.42 -13.65 7.52
CA HIS A 39 5.91 -12.95 8.71
C HIS A 39 4.44 -12.54 8.61
N SER A 40 3.91 -12.22 7.42
CA SER A 40 2.58 -11.63 7.27
C SER A 40 1.46 -12.45 7.91
N SER A 41 1.55 -13.79 7.84
CA SER A 41 0.60 -14.73 8.43
C SER A 41 0.51 -14.69 9.97
N SER A 42 1.51 -14.09 10.63
CA SER A 42 1.54 -13.91 12.09
C SER A 42 0.83 -12.64 12.55
N PHE A 43 0.33 -11.82 11.63
CA PHE A 43 -0.31 -10.54 11.91
C PHE A 43 -1.74 -10.51 11.40
N THR A 44 -2.52 -9.62 12.01
CA THR A 44 -3.78 -9.18 11.45
C THR A 44 -3.51 -8.03 10.49
N LEU A 45 -3.74 -8.24 9.20
CA LEU A 45 -3.38 -7.28 8.16
C LEU A 45 -4.57 -6.40 7.79
N TYR A 46 -4.32 -5.09 7.71
CA TYR A 46 -5.31 -4.08 7.36
C TYR A 46 -4.87 -3.27 6.15
N ALA A 47 -5.82 -2.79 5.36
CA ALA A 47 -5.62 -1.78 4.32
C ALA A 47 -6.80 -0.80 4.35
N SER A 48 -6.68 0.38 3.74
CA SER A 48 -7.81 1.30 3.57
C SER A 48 -8.44 1.18 2.19
N GLU A 49 -9.67 1.70 2.03
CA GLU A 49 -10.32 1.86 0.72
C GLU A 49 -9.46 2.65 -0.28
N ILE A 50 -8.67 3.62 0.20
CA ILE A 50 -7.74 4.39 -0.64
C ILE A 50 -6.65 3.47 -1.23
N VAL A 51 -6.15 2.52 -0.44
CA VAL A 51 -5.15 1.53 -0.91
C VAL A 51 -5.77 0.60 -1.96
N GLU A 52 -7.03 0.21 -1.80
CA GLU A 52 -7.75 -0.57 -2.81
C GLU A 52 -7.90 0.21 -4.13
N ASP A 53 -8.33 1.47 -4.05
CA ASP A 53 -8.47 2.37 -5.20
C ASP A 53 -7.15 2.55 -5.95
N GLU A 54 -6.02 2.67 -5.23
CA GLU A 54 -4.71 2.80 -5.85
C GLU A 54 -4.19 1.47 -6.42
N ALA A 55 -4.44 0.34 -5.73
CA ALA A 55 -4.07 -1.00 -6.20
C ALA A 55 -4.79 -1.37 -7.51
N ALA A 56 -6.01 -0.86 -7.72
CA ALA A 56 -6.78 -1.06 -8.94
C ALA A 56 -6.26 -0.29 -10.17
N LYS A 57 -5.42 0.75 -9.98
CA LYS A 57 -4.96 1.62 -11.08
C LYS A 57 -3.73 1.06 -11.79
N GLY A 58 -3.64 1.25 -13.10
CA GLY A 58 -2.48 0.86 -13.92
C GLY A 58 -2.80 -0.25 -14.92
N GLU A 59 -1.82 -1.08 -15.24
CA GLU A 59 -1.99 -2.18 -16.20
C GLU A 59 -2.99 -3.23 -15.63
N PRO A 60 -4.03 -3.63 -16.40
CA PRO A 60 -5.13 -4.46 -15.88
C PRO A 60 -4.72 -5.81 -15.29
N ILE A 61 -3.75 -6.51 -15.87
CA ILE A 61 -3.30 -7.82 -15.37
C ILE A 61 -2.58 -7.63 -14.02
N ILE A 62 -1.70 -6.63 -13.91
CA ILE A 62 -1.01 -6.31 -12.66
C ILE A 62 -1.97 -5.76 -11.59
N ALA A 63 -2.96 -4.95 -11.98
CA ALA A 63 -4.02 -4.50 -11.07
C ALA A 63 -4.82 -5.68 -10.49
N ALA A 64 -5.22 -6.63 -11.33
CA ALA A 64 -5.93 -7.84 -10.87
C ALA A 64 -5.09 -8.65 -9.88
N GLN A 65 -3.78 -8.78 -10.10
CA GLN A 65 -2.87 -9.46 -9.18
C GLN A 65 -2.80 -8.76 -7.80
N ARG A 66 -2.70 -7.43 -7.79
CA ARG A 66 -2.68 -6.64 -6.55
C ARG A 66 -4.00 -6.75 -5.78
N LEU A 67 -5.13 -6.67 -6.48
CA LEU A 67 -6.46 -6.82 -5.87
C LEU A 67 -6.68 -8.22 -5.29
N ASN A 68 -6.17 -9.28 -5.95
CA ASN A 68 -6.24 -10.63 -5.40
C ASN A 68 -5.45 -10.78 -4.08
N LEU A 69 -4.31 -10.10 -3.94
CA LEU A 69 -3.57 -10.07 -2.67
C LEU A 69 -4.35 -9.33 -1.58
N LEU A 70 -4.97 -8.21 -1.95
CA LEU A 70 -5.73 -7.35 -1.03
C LEU A 70 -6.97 -8.05 -0.44
N GLN A 71 -7.59 -8.99 -1.16
CA GLN A 71 -8.75 -9.77 -0.67
C GLN A 71 -8.51 -10.53 0.65
N SER A 72 -7.24 -10.77 1.00
CA SER A 72 -6.88 -11.43 2.26
C SER A 72 -6.82 -10.50 3.48
N LEU A 73 -6.94 -9.18 3.27
CA LEU A 73 -6.82 -8.15 4.30
C LEU A 73 -8.19 -7.69 4.79
N MET A 74 -8.22 -7.13 6.00
CA MET A 74 -9.37 -6.37 6.48
C MET A 74 -9.32 -4.93 5.98
N LEU A 75 -10.37 -4.51 5.28
CA LEU A 75 -10.50 -3.14 4.81
C LEU A 75 -11.00 -2.24 5.94
N LEU A 76 -10.30 -1.13 6.16
CA LEU A 76 -10.68 -0.06 7.06
C LEU A 76 -11.47 0.97 6.27
N GLU A 77 -12.69 1.22 6.73
CA GLU A 77 -13.53 2.30 6.22
C GLU A 77 -12.89 3.66 6.50
N LEU A 78 -12.98 4.56 5.52
CA LEU A 78 -12.59 5.95 5.71
C LEU A 78 -13.69 6.66 6.51
N THR A 79 -13.41 6.97 7.77
CA THR A 79 -14.36 7.71 8.62
C THR A 79 -14.24 9.22 8.43
N GLU A 80 -15.33 9.95 8.68
CA GLU A 80 -15.33 11.42 8.65
C GLU A 80 -14.29 12.00 9.63
N ASP A 81 -14.18 11.45 10.84
CA ASP A 81 -13.17 11.84 11.83
C ASP A 81 -11.73 11.67 11.30
N ALA A 82 -11.44 10.56 10.62
CA ALA A 82 -10.11 10.32 10.04
C ALA A 82 -9.81 11.30 8.90
N PHE A 83 -10.82 11.62 8.09
CA PHE A 83 -10.71 12.62 7.05
C PHE A 83 -10.47 14.03 7.64
N GLU A 84 -11.25 14.45 8.63
CA GLU A 84 -11.07 15.74 9.31
C GLU A 84 -9.69 15.86 9.96
N LEU A 85 -9.22 14.80 10.61
CA LEU A 85 -7.87 14.74 11.18
C LEU A 85 -6.80 14.91 10.10
N SER A 86 -6.96 14.24 8.95
CA SER A 86 -6.01 14.38 7.83
C SER A 86 -5.97 15.81 7.28
N GLN A 87 -7.12 16.48 7.19
CA GLN A 87 -7.23 17.86 6.72
C GLN A 87 -6.59 18.84 7.71
N ALA A 88 -6.81 18.63 9.01
CA ALA A 88 -6.16 19.39 10.07
C ALA A 88 -4.64 19.21 10.03
N PHE A 89 -4.17 17.97 9.84
CA PHE A 89 -2.75 17.65 9.72
C PHE A 89 -2.11 18.37 8.53
N LEU A 90 -2.73 18.29 7.34
CA LEU A 90 -2.24 18.99 6.15
C LEU A 90 -2.15 20.50 6.36
N THR A 91 -3.19 21.10 6.95
CA THR A 91 -3.25 22.56 7.18
C THR A 91 -2.20 23.04 8.17
N GLN A 92 -1.87 22.23 9.18
CA GLN A 92 -0.89 22.58 10.23
C GLN A 92 0.55 22.17 9.89
N SER A 93 0.73 21.36 8.85
CA SER A 93 2.04 20.91 8.39
C SER A 93 2.62 21.86 7.35
N ASN A 94 3.96 21.96 7.29
CA ASN A 94 4.66 22.58 6.15
C ASN A 94 4.79 21.62 4.95
N LEU A 95 3.96 20.57 4.89
CA LEU A 95 4.01 19.63 3.78
C LEU A 95 3.46 20.31 2.52
N PRO A 96 4.13 20.16 1.37
CA PRO A 96 3.62 20.70 0.12
C PRO A 96 2.23 20.10 -0.13
N GLN A 97 1.31 20.95 -0.59
CA GLN A 97 -0.05 20.56 -0.93
C GLN A 97 0.01 19.69 -2.20
N ARG A 98 0.36 18.39 -2.07
CA ARG A 98 0.40 17.47 -3.21
C ARG A 98 0.01 16.03 -2.86
N HIS A 99 -1.04 15.61 -3.57
CA HIS A 99 -1.57 14.29 -3.88
C HIS A 99 -1.98 13.36 -2.75
N LEU A 100 -3.29 13.36 -2.44
CA LEU A 100 -4.06 12.22 -1.92
C LEU A 100 -4.23 11.10 -2.98
N THR A 101 -3.27 10.96 -3.88
CA THR A 101 -3.31 9.96 -4.95
C THR A 101 -1.88 9.76 -5.39
N THR A 102 -1.18 8.78 -4.80
CA THR A 102 0.16 8.41 -5.26
C THR A 102 0.04 7.62 -6.56
N LEU A 103 -0.42 8.29 -7.62
CA LEU A 103 0.03 7.99 -8.97
C LEU A 103 1.37 8.72 -9.12
N TYR A 104 2.46 7.99 -9.34
CA TYR A 104 3.71 8.40 -10.03
C TYR A 104 4.93 7.67 -9.46
N ILE A 105 4.93 6.33 -9.46
CA ILE A 105 6.19 5.57 -9.34
C ILE A 105 6.34 4.50 -10.44
N TRP A 106 5.59 4.58 -11.54
CA TRP A 106 5.75 3.63 -12.66
C TRP A 106 5.60 4.31 -14.02
N HIS A 107 6.53 5.20 -14.35
CA HIS A 107 6.92 5.50 -15.74
C HIS A 107 8.43 5.71 -15.81
#